data_AF-A0A484VTD2-F1
#
_entry.id   AF-A0A484VTD2-F1
#
_cell.length_a   1.000
_cell.length_b   1.000
_cell.length_c   1.000
_cell.angle_alpha   90.00
_cell.angle_beta   90.00
_cell.angle_gamma   90.00
#
_symmetry.space_group_name_H-M   'P 1'
#
loop_
_entity.id
_entity.type
_entity.pdbx_description
1 polymer ?
#
loop_
_entity_poly.entity_id
_entity_poly.type
_entity_poly.pdbx_seq_one_letter_code
_entity_poly.pdbx_strand_id
1 'polypeptide(L)'
;MPKTIEGVLTAIVTPFTATGSLNIPALKVQVNRQLEAGNAIFCGGTNGEFFVLNEQEKLSVTQTCVDEVAGRAPVVAHIGEISTRETIRLGQQIEKLGVDAVSVIAPYFVPLKQEELIAHYSAIADALSIPMFLYNIPARTGNTIQPRNRACSGVAPQYHWD
;
A
#
# COMPACT_ATOMS: atom_id res chain seq x y z
N MET A 1 -1.36 9.89 -17.24
CA MET A 1 -1.64 10.76 -16.08
C MET A 1 -2.07 9.85 -14.94
N PRO A 2 -1.58 10.05 -13.71
CA PRO A 2 -2.06 9.28 -12.56
C PRO A 2 -3.57 9.47 -12.41
N LYS A 3 -4.31 8.38 -12.17
CA LYS A 3 -5.74 8.47 -11.87
C LYS A 3 -5.89 9.10 -10.49
N THR A 4 -6.74 10.12 -10.39
CA THR A 4 -7.12 10.66 -9.07
C THR A 4 -7.88 9.59 -8.30
N ILE A 5 -7.49 9.35 -7.05
CA ILE A 5 -8.15 8.40 -6.14
C ILE A 5 -9.04 9.21 -5.21
N GLU A 6 -10.35 9.06 -5.35
CA GLU A 6 -11.37 9.81 -4.61
C GLU A 6 -12.41 8.85 -4.01
N GLY A 7 -13.17 9.35 -3.04
CA GLY A 7 -14.23 8.58 -2.38
C GLY A 7 -13.71 7.62 -1.31
N VAL A 8 -14.45 6.54 -1.08
CA VAL A 8 -14.14 5.57 -0.02
C VAL A 8 -13.12 4.54 -0.53
N LEU A 9 -11.93 4.57 0.05
CA LEU A 9 -10.90 3.54 -0.14
C LEU A 9 -10.91 2.56 1.04
N THR A 10 -11.57 1.41 0.87
CA THR A 10 -11.77 0.47 1.99
C THR A 10 -10.50 -0.36 2.25
N ALA A 11 -9.95 -0.24 3.45
CA ALA A 11 -8.92 -1.14 3.97
C ALA A 11 -9.52 -2.53 4.26
N ILE A 12 -9.47 -3.43 3.28
CA ILE A 12 -10.08 -4.77 3.38
C ILE A 12 -9.23 -5.72 4.24
N VAL A 13 -9.91 -6.68 4.85
CA VAL A 13 -9.27 -7.82 5.54
C VAL A 13 -8.72 -8.83 4.55
N THR A 14 -7.74 -9.62 4.97
CA THR A 14 -7.25 -10.80 4.25
C THR A 14 -7.89 -12.04 4.87
N PRO A 15 -8.86 -12.69 4.20
CA PRO A 15 -9.50 -13.87 4.77
C PRO A 15 -8.57 -15.08 4.82
N PHE A 16 -8.61 -15.82 5.93
CA PHE A 16 -7.89 -17.08 6.11
C PHE A 16 -8.88 -18.25 6.30
N THR A 17 -8.43 -19.47 5.99
CA THR A 17 -9.13 -20.70 6.35
C THR A 17 -8.95 -20.98 7.84
N ALA A 18 -9.71 -21.93 8.38
CA ALA A 18 -9.54 -22.39 9.77
C ALA A 18 -8.13 -22.95 10.06
N THR A 19 -7.39 -23.36 9.02
CA THR A 19 -6.01 -23.86 9.11
C THR A 19 -4.96 -22.75 8.93
N GLY A 20 -5.38 -21.49 8.77
CA GLY A 20 -4.49 -20.34 8.60
C GLY A 20 -3.98 -20.12 7.18
N SER A 21 -4.45 -20.87 6.18
CA SER A 21 -4.08 -20.64 4.78
C SER A 21 -4.89 -19.49 4.19
N LEU A 22 -4.36 -18.77 3.20
CA LEU A 22 -5.14 -17.76 2.47
C LEU A 22 -6.44 -18.35 1.90
N ASN A 23 -7.55 -17.65 2.14
CA ASN A 23 -8.85 -18.01 1.60
C ASN A 23 -9.22 -17.08 0.43
N ILE A 24 -8.66 -17.38 -0.73
CA ILE A 24 -8.87 -16.62 -1.98
C ILE A 24 -10.36 -16.52 -2.36
N PRO A 25 -11.18 -17.59 -2.31
CA PRO A 25 -12.61 -17.47 -2.59
C PRO A 25 -13.32 -16.43 -1.70
N ALA A 26 -13.03 -16.42 -0.40
CA ALA A 26 -13.59 -15.42 0.51
C ALA A 26 -13.07 -14.00 0.23
N LEU A 27 -11.80 -13.87 -0.18
CA LEU A 27 -11.25 -12.57 -0.58
C LEU A 27 -11.99 -12.00 -1.79
N LYS A 28 -12.27 -12.82 -2.81
CA LYS A 28 -13.04 -12.41 -4.00
C LYS A 28 -14.44 -11.92 -3.64
N VAL A 29 -15.12 -12.61 -2.72
CA VAL A 29 -16.44 -12.19 -2.20
C VAL A 29 -16.33 -10.84 -1.50
N GLN A 30 -15.31 -10.65 -0.66
CA GLN A 30 -15.11 -9.39 0.05
C GLN A 30 -14.81 -8.23 -0.90
N VAL A 31 -14.00 -8.44 -1.94
CA VAL A 31 -13.72 -7.42 -2.97
C VAL A 31 -15.00 -7.04 -3.70
N ASN A 32 -15.75 -8.01 -4.21
CA ASN A 32 -16.99 -7.72 -4.95
C ASN A 32 -18.03 -7.00 -4.08
N ARG A 33 -18.15 -7.36 -2.78
CA ARG A 33 -19.01 -6.64 -1.83
C ARG A 33 -18.64 -5.15 -1.70
N GLN A 34 -17.34 -4.82 -1.70
CA GLN A 34 -16.92 -3.42 -1.65
C GLN A 34 -17.23 -2.68 -2.96
N LEU A 35 -17.04 -3.34 -4.10
CA LEU A 35 -17.36 -2.77 -5.40
C LEU A 35 -18.86 -2.51 -5.57
N GLU A 36 -19.72 -3.43 -5.10
CA GLU A 36 -21.18 -3.25 -5.07
C GLU A 36 -21.61 -2.06 -4.20
N ALA A 37 -20.85 -1.75 -3.16
CA ALA A 37 -21.06 -0.58 -2.31
C ALA A 37 -20.46 0.72 -2.89
N GLY A 38 -19.80 0.66 -4.05
CA GLY A 38 -19.17 1.82 -4.70
C GLY A 38 -17.81 2.21 -4.12
N ASN A 39 -17.16 1.31 -3.36
CA ASN A 39 -15.88 1.58 -2.70
C ASN A 39 -14.69 1.11 -3.56
N ALA A 40 -13.59 1.84 -3.48
CA ALA A 40 -12.27 1.42 -3.96
C ALA A 40 -11.59 0.47 -2.96
N ILE A 41 -10.54 -0.22 -3.40
CA ILE A 41 -9.88 -1.27 -2.60
C ILE A 41 -8.51 -0.80 -2.11
N PHE A 42 -8.28 -0.87 -0.80
CA PHE A 42 -6.95 -0.88 -0.22
C PHE A 42 -6.65 -2.25 0.40
N CYS A 43 -5.77 -3.02 -0.27
CA CYS A 43 -5.40 -4.36 0.16
C CYS A 43 -4.03 -4.40 0.85
N GLY A 44 -3.83 -5.40 1.71
CA GLY A 44 -2.57 -5.58 2.44
C GLY A 44 -2.28 -4.48 3.46
N GLY A 45 -3.23 -3.64 3.84
CA GLY A 45 -3.02 -2.69 4.94
C GLY A 45 -2.88 -3.38 6.31
N THR A 46 -2.89 -2.60 7.39
CA THR A 46 -2.90 -3.15 8.77
C THR A 46 -4.10 -4.09 9.01
N ASN A 47 -5.28 -3.73 8.50
CA ASN A 47 -6.49 -4.58 8.55
C ASN A 47 -6.37 -5.85 7.70
N GLY A 48 -5.54 -5.81 6.66
CA GLY A 48 -5.20 -6.97 5.83
C GLY A 48 -4.06 -7.81 6.39
N GLU A 49 -3.57 -7.50 7.60
CA GLU A 49 -2.57 -8.27 8.35
C GLU A 49 -1.26 -8.51 7.60
N PHE A 50 -0.78 -7.52 6.83
CA PHE A 50 0.46 -7.66 6.04
C PHE A 50 1.67 -8.19 6.79
N PHE A 51 1.76 -7.91 8.09
CA PHE A 51 2.87 -8.29 8.96
C PHE A 51 2.89 -9.78 9.31
N VAL A 52 1.82 -10.54 9.03
CA VAL A 52 1.82 -12.02 9.17
C VAL A 52 1.89 -12.74 7.82
N LEU A 53 1.70 -12.03 6.71
CA LEU A 53 1.77 -12.59 5.38
C LEU A 53 3.22 -12.73 4.91
N ASN A 54 3.52 -13.86 4.28
CA ASN A 54 4.74 -13.98 3.50
C ASN A 54 4.60 -13.23 2.16
N GLU A 55 5.71 -13.08 1.43
CA GLU A 55 5.71 -12.36 0.15
C GLU A 55 4.74 -12.94 -0.89
N GLN A 56 4.75 -14.26 -1.06
CA GLN A 56 3.88 -14.91 -2.05
C GLN A 56 2.40 -14.68 -1.72
N GLU A 57 2.05 -14.64 -0.43
CA GLU A 57 0.72 -14.32 0.04
C GLU A 57 0.35 -12.85 -0.26
N LYS A 58 1.28 -11.90 -0.01
CA LYS A 58 1.09 -10.48 -0.35
C LYS A 58 0.83 -10.29 -1.86
N LEU A 59 1.60 -10.98 -2.70
CA LEU A 59 1.39 -10.97 -4.15
C LEU A 59 0.05 -11.59 -4.53
N SER A 60 -0.31 -12.73 -3.92
CA SER A 60 -1.58 -13.43 -4.22
C SER A 60 -2.81 -12.62 -3.82
N VAL A 61 -2.77 -11.95 -2.66
CA VAL A 61 -3.83 -11.03 -2.21
C VAL A 61 -3.95 -9.86 -3.18
N THR A 62 -2.83 -9.26 -3.56
CA THR A 62 -2.82 -8.09 -4.47
C THR A 62 -3.33 -8.47 -5.86
N GLN A 63 -2.81 -9.56 -6.45
CA GLN A 63 -3.25 -10.06 -7.75
C GLN A 63 -4.75 -10.36 -7.73
N THR A 64 -5.24 -11.03 -6.69
CA THR A 64 -6.68 -11.31 -6.54
C THR A 64 -7.49 -10.02 -6.51
N CYS A 65 -7.04 -8.98 -5.79
CA CYS A 65 -7.75 -7.71 -5.75
C CYS A 65 -7.76 -7.02 -7.12
N VAL A 66 -6.62 -6.96 -7.82
CA VAL A 66 -6.55 -6.34 -9.15
C VAL A 66 -7.43 -7.09 -10.16
N ASP A 67 -7.34 -8.42 -10.19
CA ASP A 67 -8.11 -9.27 -11.10
C ASP A 67 -9.61 -9.13 -10.88
N GLU A 68 -10.05 -9.17 -9.62
CA GLU A 68 -11.48 -9.04 -9.30
C GLU A 68 -11.97 -7.63 -9.56
N VAL A 69 -11.18 -6.58 -9.28
CA VAL A 69 -11.59 -5.21 -9.56
C VAL A 69 -11.70 -4.96 -11.06
N ALA A 70 -10.81 -5.54 -11.87
CA ALA A 70 -10.86 -5.48 -13.34
C ALA A 70 -11.03 -4.05 -13.89
N GLY A 71 -10.37 -3.07 -13.24
CA GLY A 71 -10.42 -1.66 -13.61
C GLY A 71 -11.72 -0.90 -13.24
N ARG A 72 -12.66 -1.52 -12.53
CA ARG A 72 -13.93 -0.89 -12.11
C ARG A 72 -13.77 0.18 -11.03
N ALA A 73 -12.71 0.09 -10.23
CA ALA A 73 -12.36 1.04 -9.18
C ALA A 73 -10.84 1.07 -8.99
N PRO A 74 -10.29 2.08 -8.28
CA PRO A 74 -8.88 2.08 -7.91
C PRO A 74 -8.50 0.93 -6.97
N VAL A 75 -7.30 0.39 -7.15
CA VAL A 75 -6.65 -0.54 -6.22
C VAL A 75 -5.37 0.07 -5.68
N VAL A 76 -5.31 0.24 -4.36
CA VAL A 76 -4.09 0.60 -3.63
C VAL A 76 -3.60 -0.64 -2.90
N ALA A 77 -2.32 -0.95 -3.01
CA ALA A 77 -1.70 -2.07 -2.29
C ALA A 77 -0.63 -1.58 -1.32
N HIS A 78 -0.60 -2.15 -0.12
CA HIS A 78 0.47 -1.88 0.81
C HIS A 78 1.74 -2.65 0.44
N ILE A 79 2.90 -1.99 0.55
CA ILE A 79 4.20 -2.59 0.21
C ILE A 79 5.23 -2.49 1.34
N GLY A 80 4.83 -1.94 2.50
CA GLY A 80 5.75 -1.63 3.59
C GLY A 80 6.37 -2.88 4.20
N GLU A 81 7.70 -2.90 4.24
CA GLU A 81 8.49 -3.96 4.88
C GLU A 81 9.43 -3.38 5.93
N ILE A 82 10.11 -4.25 6.68
CA ILE A 82 11.06 -3.88 7.73
C ILE A 82 12.23 -3.02 7.21
N SER A 83 12.58 -3.13 5.93
CA SER A 83 13.67 -2.36 5.33
C SER A 83 13.27 -1.69 4.03
N THR A 84 13.95 -0.59 3.69
CA THR A 84 13.81 0.11 2.41
C THR A 84 14.03 -0.83 1.23
N ARG A 85 15.05 -1.70 1.29
CA ARG A 85 15.37 -2.64 0.21
C ARG A 85 14.23 -3.62 -0.05
N GLU A 86 13.69 -4.24 1.00
CA GLU A 86 12.58 -5.19 0.85
C GLU A 86 11.29 -4.49 0.42
N THR A 87 11.05 -3.27 0.91
CA THR A 87 9.91 -2.43 0.50
C THR A 87 9.96 -2.12 -1.00
N ILE A 88 11.12 -1.73 -1.52
CA ILE A 88 11.34 -1.51 -2.96
C ILE A 88 11.14 -2.80 -3.75
N ARG A 89 11.75 -3.91 -3.28
CA ARG A 89 11.68 -5.20 -3.97
C ARG A 89 10.25 -5.70 -4.08
N LEU A 90 9.46 -5.61 -3.00
CA LEU A 90 8.04 -5.96 -3.02
C LEU A 90 7.24 -4.97 -3.87
N GLY A 91 7.51 -3.67 -3.74
CA GLY A 91 6.85 -2.61 -4.51
C GLY A 91 6.95 -2.81 -6.01
N GLN A 92 8.14 -3.14 -6.52
CA GLN A 92 8.37 -3.40 -7.95
C GLN A 92 7.66 -4.66 -8.45
N GLN A 93 7.40 -5.64 -7.58
CA GLN A 93 6.61 -6.81 -7.94
C GLN A 93 5.12 -6.47 -7.98
N ILE A 94 4.63 -5.77 -6.95
CA ILE A 94 3.24 -5.34 -6.84
C ILE A 94 2.85 -4.36 -7.95
N GLU A 95 3.73 -3.44 -8.32
CA GLU A 95 3.53 -2.51 -9.44
C GLU A 95 3.22 -3.23 -10.75
N LYS A 96 3.94 -4.33 -11.03
CA LYS A 96 3.73 -5.14 -12.24
C LYS A 96 2.37 -5.84 -12.27
N LEU A 97 1.69 -5.97 -11.12
CA LEU A 97 0.36 -6.56 -11.04
C LEU A 97 -0.73 -5.57 -11.49
N GLY A 98 -0.40 -4.27 -11.63
CA GLY A 98 -1.32 -3.27 -12.18
C GLY A 98 -2.14 -2.51 -11.13
N VAL A 99 -1.60 -2.32 -9.92
CA VAL A 99 -2.22 -1.44 -8.90
C VAL A 99 -2.14 0.03 -9.33
N ASP A 100 -3.11 0.85 -8.91
CA ASP A 100 -3.15 2.28 -9.28
C ASP A 100 -2.23 3.13 -8.39
N ALA A 101 -1.93 2.66 -7.16
CA ALA A 101 -0.96 3.26 -6.25
C ALA A 101 -0.48 2.26 -5.20
N VAL A 102 0.57 2.63 -4.47
CA VAL A 102 1.05 1.88 -3.30
C VAL A 102 0.91 2.68 -2.01
N SER A 103 0.85 1.99 -0.89
CA SER A 103 0.88 2.58 0.45
C SER A 103 2.10 2.08 1.22
N VAL A 104 2.85 2.99 1.83
CA VAL A 104 4.06 2.67 2.60
C VAL A 104 3.91 3.18 4.03
N ILE A 105 3.90 2.25 4.97
CA ILE A 105 3.86 2.53 6.41
C ILE A 105 5.22 3.05 6.85
N ALA A 106 5.24 3.97 7.82
CA ALA A 106 6.49 4.34 8.46
C ALA A 106 7.18 3.08 9.03
N PRO A 107 8.51 2.93 8.87
CA PRO A 107 9.20 1.78 9.43
C PRO A 107 8.89 1.65 10.93
N TYR A 108 8.72 0.42 11.40
CA TYR A 108 8.09 0.14 12.69
C TYR A 108 8.94 -0.73 13.62
N PHE A 109 10.11 -1.18 13.17
CA PHE A 109 11.02 -1.97 14.00
C PHE A 109 11.99 -1.11 14.81
N VAL A 110 12.40 0.04 14.26
CA VAL A 110 13.35 0.97 14.89
C VAL A 110 12.84 2.41 14.86
N PRO A 111 13.12 3.21 15.91
CA PRO A 111 12.92 4.65 15.86
C PRO A 111 13.84 5.29 14.81
N LEU A 112 13.29 6.23 14.04
CA LEU A 112 14.00 6.95 12.98
C LEU A 112 13.88 8.46 13.16
N LYS A 113 14.91 9.17 12.73
CA LYS A 113 14.92 10.62 12.56
C LYS A 113 14.15 11.01 11.30
N GLN A 114 13.75 12.28 11.22
CA GLN A 114 13.02 12.79 10.05
C GLN A 114 13.84 12.67 8.75
N GLU A 115 15.14 12.95 8.78
CA GLU A 115 16.04 12.79 7.64
C GLU A 115 16.10 11.34 7.12
N GLU A 116 16.04 10.36 8.02
CA GLU A 116 16.05 8.93 7.67
C GLU A 116 14.71 8.48 7.09
N LEU A 117 13.59 9.01 7.61
CA LEU A 117 12.26 8.82 7.02
C LEU A 117 12.18 9.41 5.61
N ILE A 118 12.70 10.62 5.41
CA ILE A 118 12.76 11.26 4.09
C ILE A 118 13.59 10.41 3.11
N ALA A 119 14.76 9.94 3.53
CA ALA A 119 15.60 9.07 2.70
C ALA A 119 14.91 7.75 2.34
N HIS A 120 14.22 7.12 3.31
CA HIS A 120 13.45 5.91 3.09
C HIS A 120 12.36 6.09 2.03
N TYR A 121 11.50 7.11 2.18
CA TYR A 121 10.41 7.35 1.24
C TYR A 121 10.90 7.83 -0.13
N SER A 122 11.94 8.68 -0.18
CA SER A 122 12.49 9.17 -1.45
C SER A 122 13.05 8.01 -2.28
N ALA A 123 13.80 7.10 -1.65
CA ALA A 123 14.35 5.92 -2.33
C ALA A 123 13.25 5.00 -2.88
N ILE A 124 12.11 4.88 -2.19
CA ILE A 124 10.97 4.08 -2.67
C ILE A 124 10.26 4.78 -3.82
N ALA A 125 10.00 6.09 -3.70
CA ALA A 125 9.35 6.88 -4.74
C ALA A 125 10.18 6.91 -6.02
N ASP A 126 11.51 7.01 -5.93
CA ASP A 126 12.41 6.99 -7.09
C ASP A 126 12.46 5.62 -7.79
N ALA A 127 12.11 4.54 -7.08
CA ALA A 127 12.19 3.16 -7.58
C ALA A 127 10.92 2.64 -8.23
N LEU A 128 9.80 3.37 -8.11
CA LEU A 128 8.48 3.01 -8.62
C LEU A 128 7.98 4.09 -9.60
N SER A 129 7.18 3.69 -10.58
CA SER A 129 6.57 4.61 -11.57
C SER A 129 5.12 5.01 -11.22
N ILE A 130 4.56 4.43 -10.16
CA ILE A 130 3.19 4.67 -9.68
C ILE A 130 3.17 5.55 -8.40
N PRO A 131 2.06 6.26 -8.12
CA PRO A 131 1.91 7.08 -6.92
C PRO A 131 2.08 6.29 -5.61
N MET A 132 2.58 6.97 -4.59
CA MET A 132 2.82 6.42 -3.25
C MET A 132 2.11 7.24 -2.17
N PHE A 133 1.30 6.58 -1.34
CA PHE A 133 0.72 7.13 -0.13
C PHE A 133 1.65 6.92 1.06
N LEU A 134 1.93 7.99 1.80
CA LEU A 134 2.61 7.94 3.08
C LEU A 134 1.63 7.50 4.18
N TYR A 135 1.82 6.32 4.76
CA TYR A 135 0.93 5.77 5.76
C TYR A 135 1.44 6.03 7.18
N ASN A 136 0.95 7.13 7.77
CA ASN A 136 1.35 7.63 9.08
C ASN A 136 0.45 7.12 10.21
N ILE A 137 0.90 6.09 10.94
CA ILE A 137 0.19 5.53 12.10
C ILE A 137 1.12 5.41 13.34
N PRO A 138 1.48 6.53 13.99
CA PRO A 138 2.47 6.56 15.07
C PRO A 138 2.17 5.62 16.24
N ALA A 139 0.89 5.40 16.55
CA ALA A 139 0.45 4.48 17.60
C ALA A 139 0.86 3.01 17.35
N ARG A 140 1.24 2.66 16.11
CA ARG A 140 1.74 1.34 15.74
C ARG A 140 3.24 1.34 15.43
N THR A 141 3.74 2.42 14.84
CA THR A 141 5.12 2.46 14.32
C THR A 141 6.12 3.07 15.29
N GLY A 142 5.66 3.87 16.27
CA GLY A 142 6.54 4.72 17.09
C GLY A 142 7.19 5.89 16.32
N ASN A 143 7.00 5.94 14.99
CA ASN A 143 7.55 6.96 14.11
C ASN A 143 6.42 7.85 13.58
N THR A 144 6.61 9.16 13.66
CA THR A 144 5.65 10.15 13.13
C THR A 144 6.24 10.84 11.92
N ILE A 145 5.51 10.80 10.81
CA ILE A 145 5.79 11.63 9.64
C ILE A 145 5.35 13.06 9.97
N GLN A 146 6.30 13.97 10.15
CA GLN A 146 5.96 15.35 10.51
C GLN A 146 5.58 16.17 9.27
N PRO A 147 4.64 17.14 9.39
CA PRO A 147 4.24 18.01 8.29
C PRO A 147 5.37 18.90 7.71
N ARG A 148 6.56 18.93 8.32
CA ARG A 148 7.70 19.72 7.82
C ARG A 148 8.43 18.97 6.69
N ASN A 149 7.73 18.73 5.59
CA ASN A 149 8.23 18.16 4.32
C ASN A 149 7.56 18.83 3.09
N ARG A 150 7.33 20.15 3.12
CA ARG A 150 6.79 20.91 1.97
C ARG A 150 7.86 21.34 0.93
N ALA A 151 9.13 20.95 1.12
CA ALA A 151 10.21 21.37 0.22
C ALA A 151 11.32 20.32 0.11
N CYS A 152 11.05 19.22 -0.58
CA CYS A 152 12.09 18.64 -1.44
C CYS A 152 12.03 19.40 -2.77
N SER A 153 12.61 20.60 -2.78
CA SER A 153 12.84 21.39 -3.99
C SER A 153 13.90 20.67 -4.83
N GLY A 154 13.49 20.04 -5.92
CA GLY A 154 14.42 19.46 -6.90
C GLY A 154 13.81 18.55 -7.96
N VAL A 155 12.62 18.00 -7.74
CA VAL A 155 11.97 17.08 -8.70
C VAL A 155 10.67 17.68 -9.23
N ALA A 156 10.47 17.55 -10.54
CA ALA A 156 9.47 18.21 -11.38
C ALA A 156 8.03 18.22 -10.82
N PRO A 157 7.20 19.22 -11.22
CA PRO A 157 5.86 19.43 -10.67
C PRO A 157 4.87 18.43 -11.25
N GLN A 158 4.72 17.26 -10.61
CA GLN A 158 3.67 16.29 -10.96
C GLN A 158 2.82 15.81 -9.78
N TYR A 159 3.07 16.29 -8.56
CA TYR A 159 2.34 15.85 -7.39
C TYR A 159 1.37 16.94 -6.91
N HIS A 160 0.08 16.73 -7.19
CA HIS A 160 -1.01 17.45 -6.55
C HIS A 160 -1.27 16.82 -5.18
N TRP A 161 -1.29 17.64 -4.14
CA TRP A 161 -1.56 17.26 -2.76
C TRP A 161 -2.72 18.12 -2.25
N ASP A 162 -3.95 17.62 -2.39
CA ASP A 162 -5.13 18.13 -1.69
C ASP A 162 -5.35 17.36 -0.39
#